data_AF-A0A6I1KB58-F1
#
_entry.id   AF-A0A6I1KB58-F1
#
_cell.length_a   1.000
_cell.length_b   1.000
_cell.length_c   1.000
_cell.angle_alpha   90.00
_cell.angle_beta   90.00
_cell.angle_gamma   90.00
#
_symmetry.space_group_name_H-M   'P 1'
#
loop_
_entity.id
_entity.type
_entity.pdbx_description
1 polymer ?
#
loop_
_entity_poly.entity_id
_entity_poly.type
_entity_poly.pdbx_seq_one_letter_code
_entity_poly.pdbx_strand_id
1 'polypeptide(L)'
;MSEVLPPPLPKARRKWLMPVGVAATVVVMMGAAFVFRSLGLHDLPHSKWRREWKDAAIATVEKQALDRGWVEREVSTVKAKLKSQGEDDGGWFSGSLLLMKNGDWVAYASKCSKDDWRIRDIFIAHASDGKWYYSTYHFCLGMLNLRVEDQPESLTKFIAAYSLREFDGRSDECLKKTWPNPTP
;
A
#
# COMPACT_ATOMS: atom_id res chain seq x y z
N MET A 1 -12.73 -66.96 -20.66
CA MET A 1 -12.12 -65.71 -21.15
C MET A 1 -11.41 -65.08 -19.96
N SER A 2 -10.09 -65.25 -19.85
CA SER A 2 -9.32 -64.74 -18.71
C SER A 2 -8.45 -63.58 -19.20
N GLU A 3 -8.70 -62.42 -18.61
CA GLU A 3 -8.04 -61.15 -18.87
C GLU A 3 -6.62 -61.18 -18.25
N VAL A 4 -5.61 -61.04 -19.10
CA VAL A 4 -4.20 -61.01 -18.68
C VAL A 4 -3.85 -59.57 -18.31
N LEU A 5 -3.72 -59.29 -17.02
CA LEU A 5 -3.24 -58.00 -16.52
C LEU A 5 -1.74 -57.81 -16.86
N PRO A 6 -1.33 -56.59 -17.27
CA PRO A 6 0.07 -56.33 -17.60
C PRO A 6 0.96 -56.36 -16.35
N PRO A 7 2.23 -56.77 -16.51
CA PRO A 7 3.15 -56.91 -15.39
C PRO A 7 3.48 -55.57 -14.73
N PRO A 8 3.73 -55.54 -13.41
CA PRO A 8 4.12 -54.33 -12.71
C PRO A 8 5.48 -53.83 -13.19
N LEU A 9 5.59 -52.52 -13.39
CA LEU A 9 6.82 -51.87 -13.85
C LEU A 9 7.99 -52.11 -12.86
N PRO A 10 9.22 -52.33 -13.36
CA PRO A 10 10.38 -52.68 -12.54
C PRO A 10 10.82 -51.54 -11.62
N LYS A 11 11.08 -51.86 -10.34
CA LYS A 11 11.49 -50.95 -9.26
C LYS A 11 12.76 -50.12 -9.54
N ALA A 12 13.57 -50.51 -10.54
CA ALA A 12 14.82 -49.83 -10.90
C ALA A 12 14.61 -48.46 -11.57
N ARG A 13 13.48 -48.22 -12.23
CA ARG A 13 13.20 -46.94 -12.92
C ARG A 13 12.93 -45.77 -11.98
N ARG A 14 12.58 -46.04 -10.71
CA ARG A 14 12.17 -45.01 -9.73
C ARG A 14 13.35 -44.25 -9.11
N LYS A 15 14.56 -44.82 -9.11
CA LYS A 15 15.76 -44.22 -8.47
C LYS A 15 16.47 -43.16 -9.34
N TRP A 16 16.31 -43.22 -10.66
CA TRP A 16 16.93 -42.26 -11.60
C TRP A 16 16.02 -41.10 -12.00
N LEU A 17 14.71 -41.21 -11.82
CA LEU A 17 13.76 -40.11 -12.08
C LEU A 17 13.80 -39.01 -10.99
N MET A 18 14.18 -39.37 -9.76
CA MET A 18 14.31 -38.42 -8.65
C MET A 18 15.38 -37.33 -8.87
N PRO A 19 16.64 -37.62 -9.23
CA PRO A 19 17.65 -36.58 -9.42
C PRO A 19 17.37 -35.67 -10.63
N VAL A 20 16.80 -36.21 -11.71
CA VAL A 20 16.44 -35.43 -12.92
C VAL A 20 15.27 -34.48 -12.64
N GLY A 21 14.26 -34.94 -11.89
CA GLY A 21 13.14 -34.09 -11.47
C GLY A 21 13.58 -32.94 -10.55
N VAL A 22 14.51 -33.21 -9.62
CA VAL A 22 15.06 -32.17 -8.73
C VAL A 22 15.87 -31.13 -9.51
N ALA A 23 16.73 -31.56 -10.43
CA ALA A 23 17.53 -30.64 -11.25
C ALA A 23 16.67 -29.72 -12.13
N ALA A 24 15.64 -30.27 -12.79
CA ALA A 24 14.71 -29.47 -13.59
C ALA A 24 13.95 -28.42 -12.76
N THR A 25 13.53 -28.79 -11.54
CA THR A 25 12.84 -27.87 -10.64
C THR A 25 13.75 -26.72 -10.20
N VAL A 26 15.02 -27.00 -9.88
CA VAL A 26 16.00 -25.98 -9.50
C VAL A 26 16.27 -25.00 -10.66
N VAL A 27 16.40 -25.49 -11.89
CA VAL A 27 16.59 -24.63 -13.08
C VAL A 27 15.37 -23.73 -13.31
N VAL A 28 14.15 -24.25 -13.16
CA VAL A 28 12.92 -23.44 -13.27
C VAL A 28 12.86 -22.38 -12.17
N MET A 29 13.20 -22.72 -10.92
CA MET A 29 13.23 -21.75 -9.83
C MET A 29 14.30 -20.67 -10.05
N MET A 30 15.49 -21.04 -10.52
CA MET A 30 16.54 -20.07 -10.84
C MET A 30 16.16 -19.18 -12.03
N GLY A 31 15.53 -19.73 -13.07
CA GLY A 31 15.00 -18.97 -14.20
C GLY A 31 13.91 -17.98 -13.75
N ALA A 32 12.97 -18.43 -12.92
CA ALA A 32 11.95 -17.56 -12.35
C ALA A 32 12.55 -16.44 -11.49
N ALA A 33 13.52 -16.76 -10.62
CA ALA A 33 14.22 -15.77 -9.80
C ALA A 33 15.03 -14.77 -10.63
N PHE A 34 15.68 -15.23 -11.71
CA PHE A 34 16.43 -14.38 -12.63
C PHE A 34 15.50 -13.42 -13.38
N VAL A 35 14.36 -13.91 -13.88
CA VAL A 35 13.32 -13.06 -14.49
C VAL A 35 12.74 -12.07 -13.48
N PHE A 36 12.48 -12.50 -12.24
CA PHE A 36 11.99 -11.61 -11.18
C PHE A 36 12.98 -10.48 -10.86
N ARG A 37 14.27 -10.80 -10.85
CA ARG A 37 15.36 -9.84 -10.61
C ARG A 37 15.58 -8.92 -11.82
N SER A 38 15.57 -9.46 -13.04
CA SER A 38 15.80 -8.68 -14.26
C SER A 38 14.65 -7.73 -14.57
N LEU A 39 13.42 -8.08 -14.19
CA LEU A 39 12.25 -7.19 -14.24
C LEU A 39 12.23 -6.13 -13.12
N GLY A 40 13.23 -6.11 -12.22
CA GLY A 40 13.31 -5.13 -11.15
C GLY A 40 12.21 -5.23 -10.11
N LEU A 41 11.48 -6.35 -10.07
CA LEU A 41 10.34 -6.56 -9.16
C LEU A 41 10.75 -6.63 -7.68
N HIS A 42 12.04 -6.86 -7.40
CA HIS A 42 12.61 -6.85 -6.05
C HIS A 42 12.77 -5.43 -5.48
N ASP A 43 12.99 -4.42 -6.33
CA ASP A 43 13.21 -3.01 -5.94
C ASP A 43 11.98 -2.14 -6.18
N LEU A 44 10.78 -2.72 -6.31
CA LEU A 44 9.54 -1.95 -6.43
C LEU A 44 9.37 -0.85 -5.37
N PRO A 45 9.83 -1.01 -4.11
CA PRO A 45 9.79 0.08 -3.15
C PRO A 45 10.67 1.29 -3.50
N HIS A 46 11.77 1.06 -4.19
CA HIS A 46 12.73 2.09 -4.61
C HIS A 46 12.76 2.23 -6.15
N SER A 47 11.65 1.93 -6.81
CA SER A 47 11.54 2.07 -8.25
C SER A 47 11.55 3.54 -8.66
N LYS A 48 12.04 3.84 -9.86
CA LYS A 48 12.00 5.19 -10.44
C LYS A 48 10.56 5.76 -10.43
N TRP A 49 9.59 4.95 -10.84
CA TRP A 49 8.17 5.31 -10.87
C TRP A 49 7.63 5.72 -9.50
N ARG A 50 8.01 5.01 -8.44
CA ARG A 50 7.56 5.33 -7.08
C ARG A 50 8.21 6.60 -6.54
N ARG A 51 9.49 6.87 -6.88
CA ARG A 51 10.16 8.14 -6.57
C ARG A 51 9.52 9.33 -7.28
N GLU A 52 9.32 9.22 -8.59
CA GLU A 52 8.69 10.30 -9.37
C GLU A 52 7.27 10.59 -8.88
N TRP A 53 6.50 9.54 -8.56
CA TRP A 53 5.18 9.72 -7.96
C TRP A 53 5.26 10.38 -6.58
N LYS A 54 6.20 9.94 -5.71
CA LYS A 54 6.43 10.54 -4.39
C LYS A 54 6.69 12.04 -4.51
N ASP A 55 7.61 12.45 -5.38
CA ASP A 55 7.99 13.86 -5.52
C ASP A 55 6.81 14.72 -5.97
N ALA A 56 6.03 14.23 -6.94
CA ALA A 56 4.81 14.90 -7.39
C ALA A 56 3.72 14.96 -6.30
N ALA A 57 3.57 13.87 -5.53
CA ALA A 57 2.62 13.78 -4.43
C ALA A 57 2.96 14.77 -3.31
N ILE A 58 4.23 14.83 -2.89
CA ILE A 58 4.72 15.80 -1.90
C ILE A 58 4.42 17.23 -2.36
N ALA A 59 4.81 17.60 -3.58
CA ALA A 59 4.58 18.96 -4.09
C ALA A 59 3.08 19.32 -4.12
N THR A 60 2.21 18.35 -4.47
CA THR A 60 0.77 18.56 -4.48
C THR A 60 0.21 18.74 -3.08
N VAL A 61 0.56 17.86 -2.14
CA VAL A 61 0.11 17.91 -0.74
C VAL A 61 0.61 19.16 -0.05
N GLU A 62 1.86 19.56 -0.28
CA GLU A 62 2.45 20.79 0.28
C GLU A 62 1.67 22.03 -0.20
N LYS A 63 1.42 22.14 -1.52
CA LYS A 63 0.64 23.23 -2.09
C LYS A 63 -0.75 23.32 -1.46
N GLN A 64 -1.42 22.18 -1.27
CA GLN A 64 -2.75 22.12 -0.68
C GLN A 64 -2.74 22.49 0.81
N ALA A 65 -1.83 21.90 1.58
CA ALA A 65 -1.74 22.10 3.02
C ALA A 65 -1.36 23.54 3.40
N LEU A 66 -0.57 24.23 2.58
CA LEU A 66 -0.18 25.63 2.80
C LEU A 66 -1.24 26.63 2.33
N ASP A 67 -2.17 26.24 1.46
CA ASP A 67 -3.31 27.07 1.06
C ASP A 67 -4.42 26.99 2.11
N ARG A 68 -4.39 27.92 3.08
CA ARG A 68 -5.41 28.02 4.12
C ARG A 68 -6.83 28.10 3.57
N GLY A 69 -7.03 28.80 2.45
CA GLY A 69 -8.34 28.91 1.82
C GLY A 69 -8.81 27.57 1.26
N TRP A 70 -7.90 26.76 0.71
CA TRP A 70 -8.20 25.39 0.29
C TRP A 70 -8.56 24.51 1.49
N VAL A 71 -7.78 24.54 2.58
CA VAL A 71 -8.04 23.73 3.78
C VAL A 71 -9.42 24.07 4.37
N GLU A 72 -9.74 25.35 4.54
CA GLU A 72 -11.03 25.78 5.09
C GLU A 72 -12.22 25.31 4.23
N ARG A 73 -12.08 25.37 2.90
CA ARG A 73 -13.10 24.87 1.97
C ARG A 73 -13.24 23.35 2.06
N GLU A 74 -12.15 22.61 2.03
CA GLU A 74 -12.19 21.14 2.08
C GLU A 74 -12.75 20.63 3.41
N VAL A 75 -12.30 21.19 4.53
CA VAL A 75 -12.85 20.86 5.87
C VAL A 75 -14.34 21.16 5.92
N SER A 76 -14.79 22.29 5.36
CA SER A 76 -16.21 22.63 5.30
C SER A 76 -17.01 21.64 4.45
N THR A 77 -16.47 21.23 3.30
CA THR A 77 -17.07 20.22 2.42
C THR A 77 -17.21 18.87 3.15
N VAL A 78 -16.16 18.40 3.81
CA VAL A 78 -16.18 17.14 4.57
C VAL A 78 -17.18 17.22 5.73
N LYS A 79 -17.22 18.34 6.48
CA LYS A 79 -18.23 18.55 7.53
C LYS A 79 -19.65 18.57 7.01
N ALA A 80 -19.89 19.14 5.84
CA ALA A 80 -21.21 19.13 5.21
C ALA A 80 -21.62 17.70 4.80
N LYS A 81 -20.69 16.91 4.27
CA LYS A 81 -20.90 15.50 3.92
C LYS A 81 -21.21 14.64 5.15
N LEU A 82 -20.46 14.82 6.24
CA LEU A 82 -20.72 14.16 7.52
C LEU A 82 -22.15 14.41 8.03
N LYS A 83 -22.66 15.64 7.90
CA LYS A 83 -24.02 15.97 8.32
C LYS A 83 -25.10 15.33 7.44
N SER A 84 -24.82 15.09 6.16
CA SER A 84 -25.83 14.59 5.21
C SER A 84 -25.84 13.07 5.07
N GLN A 85 -24.70 12.40 5.27
CA GLN A 85 -24.53 10.96 5.08
C GLN A 85 -24.33 10.19 6.39
N GLY A 86 -24.12 10.89 7.51
CA GLY A 86 -23.74 10.23 8.76
C GLY A 86 -22.26 9.79 8.75
N GLU A 87 -21.79 9.32 9.91
CA GLU A 87 -20.41 8.87 10.10
C GLU A 87 -20.14 7.54 9.38
N ASP A 88 -21.13 6.65 9.39
CA ASP A 88 -21.07 5.26 8.92
C ASP A 88 -20.89 5.09 7.39
N ASP A 89 -21.12 6.14 6.60
CA ASP A 89 -21.05 6.09 5.12
C ASP A 89 -19.72 6.66 4.56
N GLY A 90 -18.69 6.82 5.40
CA GLY A 90 -17.41 7.41 4.97
C GLY A 90 -17.52 8.92 4.69
N GLY A 91 -18.36 9.61 5.46
CA GLY A 91 -18.59 11.05 5.35
C GLY A 91 -17.37 11.90 5.74
N TRP A 92 -16.41 11.33 6.48
CA TRP A 92 -15.32 12.05 7.14
C TRP A 92 -14.06 12.29 6.28
N PHE A 93 -14.12 12.02 4.98
CA PHE A 93 -13.02 12.33 4.05
C PHE A 93 -13.47 12.74 2.64
N SER A 94 -12.58 13.47 1.97
CA SER A 94 -12.61 13.81 0.54
C SER A 94 -11.52 13.05 -0.22
N GLY A 95 -11.33 13.33 -1.51
CA GLY A 95 -10.27 12.70 -2.30
C GLY A 95 -8.84 13.10 -1.89
N SER A 96 -8.69 14.14 -1.06
CA SER A 96 -7.40 14.72 -0.69
C SER A 96 -7.31 15.21 0.76
N LEU A 97 -8.39 15.11 1.54
CA LEU A 97 -8.42 15.50 2.95
C LEU A 97 -9.16 14.47 3.80
N LEU A 98 -8.53 14.05 4.90
CA LEU A 98 -9.17 13.30 5.98
C LEU A 98 -9.45 14.25 7.15
N LEU A 99 -10.62 14.15 7.77
CA LEU A 99 -11.00 14.94 8.94
C LEU A 99 -11.21 14.03 10.15
N MET A 100 -10.67 14.42 11.30
CA MET A 100 -10.83 13.71 12.59
C MET A 100 -11.92 14.38 13.43
N LYS A 101 -12.45 13.67 14.44
CA LYS A 101 -13.54 14.18 15.29
C LYS A 101 -13.15 15.43 16.08
N ASN A 102 -11.92 15.48 16.57
CA ASN A 102 -11.38 16.64 17.29
C ASN A 102 -11.06 17.85 16.38
N GLY A 103 -11.26 17.74 15.07
CA GLY A 103 -10.98 18.80 14.10
C GLY A 103 -9.58 18.77 13.51
N ASP A 104 -8.71 17.83 13.94
CA ASP A 104 -7.47 17.56 13.22
C ASP A 104 -7.76 17.15 11.78
N TRP A 105 -6.86 17.47 10.88
CA TRP A 105 -7.00 17.15 9.47
C TRP A 105 -5.69 16.66 8.88
N VAL A 106 -5.82 15.90 7.79
CA VAL A 106 -4.68 15.35 7.05
C VAL A 106 -4.91 15.61 5.56
N ALA A 107 -4.10 16.47 4.96
CA ALA A 107 -4.02 16.58 3.51
C ALA A 107 -3.13 15.46 2.99
N TYR A 108 -3.56 14.73 1.96
CA TYR A 108 -2.86 13.51 1.56
C TYR A 108 -2.89 13.24 0.07
N ALA A 109 -1.97 12.37 -0.34
CA ALA A 109 -1.98 11.67 -1.61
C ALA A 109 -1.70 10.18 -1.37
N SER A 110 -2.42 9.31 -2.06
CA SER A 110 -2.27 7.86 -1.92
C SER A 110 -2.25 7.17 -3.28
N LYS A 111 -1.45 6.12 -3.39
CA LYS A 111 -1.45 5.21 -4.53
C LYS A 111 -1.45 3.78 -4.01
N CYS A 112 -2.24 2.92 -4.62
CA CYS A 112 -2.18 1.48 -4.34
C CYS A 112 -1.79 0.71 -5.61
N SER A 113 -1.31 -0.52 -5.43
CA SER A 113 -0.85 -1.33 -6.57
C SER A 113 -1.97 -1.76 -7.52
N LYS A 114 -3.23 -1.59 -7.12
CA LYS A 114 -4.40 -1.80 -8.00
C LYS A 114 -4.60 -0.64 -8.98
N ASP A 115 -4.10 0.56 -8.64
CA ASP A 115 -4.16 1.74 -9.51
C ASP A 115 -3.00 1.77 -10.51
N ASP A 116 -1.80 1.45 -10.02
CA ASP A 116 -0.61 1.27 -10.84
C ASP A 116 0.25 0.15 -10.25
N TRP A 117 0.36 -0.97 -10.96
CA TRP A 117 1.11 -2.14 -10.51
C TRP A 117 2.61 -1.87 -10.28
N ARG A 118 3.15 -0.79 -10.87
CA ARG A 118 4.56 -0.36 -10.71
C ARG A 118 4.80 0.36 -9.38
N ILE A 119 3.74 0.84 -8.73
CA ILE A 119 3.78 1.59 -7.48
C ILE A 119 3.13 0.75 -6.39
N ARG A 120 3.95 0.23 -5.47
CA ARG A 120 3.45 -0.41 -4.26
C ARG A 120 2.73 0.60 -3.37
N ASP A 121 1.83 0.09 -2.53
CA ASP A 121 1.00 0.89 -1.64
C ASP A 121 1.82 1.96 -0.89
N ILE A 122 1.39 3.20 -1.06
CA ILE A 122 2.03 4.37 -0.48
C ILE A 122 0.99 5.44 -0.21
N PHE A 123 1.11 6.03 0.97
CA PHE A 123 0.31 7.14 1.47
C PHE A 123 1.30 8.19 1.96
N ILE A 124 1.14 9.44 1.51
CA ILE A 124 1.94 10.59 1.93
C ILE A 124 0.98 11.68 2.38
N ALA A 125 1.28 12.29 3.52
CA ALA A 125 0.38 13.23 4.17
C ALA A 125 1.13 14.38 4.84
N HIS A 126 0.46 15.53 4.89
CA HIS A 126 0.80 16.65 5.74
C HIS A 126 -0.39 16.94 6.65
N ALA A 127 -0.18 16.98 7.96
CA ALA A 127 -1.26 17.07 8.94
C ALA A 127 -1.38 18.46 9.57
N SER A 128 -2.46 18.65 10.34
CA SER A 128 -2.78 19.89 11.05
C SER A 128 -1.75 20.30 12.11
N ASP A 129 -0.91 19.36 12.56
CA ASP A 129 0.21 19.60 13.49
C ASP A 129 1.47 20.16 12.79
N GLY A 130 1.44 20.35 11.47
CA GLY A 130 2.56 20.85 10.68
C GLY A 130 3.59 19.79 10.31
N LYS A 131 3.30 18.51 10.53
CA LYS A 131 4.23 17.41 10.29
C LYS A 131 3.87 16.60 9.05
N TRP A 132 4.90 16.01 8.47
CA TRP A 132 4.80 15.08 7.36
C TRP A 132 4.75 13.64 7.86
N TYR A 133 3.84 12.86 7.29
CA TYR A 133 3.65 11.46 7.61
C TYR A 133 3.57 10.62 6.34
N TYR A 134 3.99 9.37 6.45
CA TYR A 134 3.80 8.39 5.39
C TYR A 134 3.38 7.03 5.92
N SER A 135 2.72 6.24 5.08
CA SER A 135 2.39 4.85 5.36
C SER A 135 2.49 4.00 4.09
N THR A 136 2.69 2.71 4.27
CA THR A 136 2.61 1.68 3.22
C THR A 136 1.44 0.74 3.47
N TYR A 137 0.49 1.16 4.30
CA TYR A 137 -0.77 0.48 4.52
C TYR A 137 -1.63 0.49 3.24
N HIS A 138 -2.42 -0.56 3.03
CA HIS A 138 -3.26 -0.69 1.85
C HIS A 138 -4.58 0.08 2.01
N PHE A 139 -4.63 1.31 1.54
CA PHE A 139 -5.84 2.13 1.53
C PHE A 139 -6.82 1.85 0.36
N CYS A 140 -6.56 0.81 -0.43
CA CYS A 140 -7.30 0.45 -1.64
C CYS A 140 -7.52 1.65 -2.60
N LEU A 141 -8.33 1.45 -3.64
CA LEU A 141 -8.71 2.52 -4.55
C LEU A 141 -9.65 3.48 -3.84
N GLY A 142 -9.40 4.79 -3.96
CA GLY A 142 -10.31 5.84 -3.46
C GLY A 142 -10.64 5.73 -1.96
N MET A 143 -9.72 5.23 -1.14
CA MET A 143 -9.92 5.05 0.31
C MET A 143 -11.13 4.16 0.64
N LEU A 144 -11.44 3.17 -0.19
CA LEU A 144 -12.63 2.32 -0.01
C LEU A 144 -12.67 1.64 1.37
N ASN A 145 -11.51 1.29 1.92
CA ASN A 145 -11.44 0.71 3.26
C ASN A 145 -11.90 1.68 4.35
N LEU A 146 -11.69 3.00 4.19
CA LEU A 146 -12.11 4.00 5.17
C LEU A 146 -13.63 4.25 5.19
N ARG A 147 -14.38 3.73 4.20
CA ARG A 147 -15.84 3.91 4.15
C ARG A 147 -16.60 3.08 5.18
N VAL A 148 -15.96 2.05 5.72
CA VAL A 148 -16.55 1.14 6.71
C VAL A 148 -15.86 1.26 8.06
N GLU A 149 -14.99 2.25 8.21
CA GLU A 149 -14.23 2.54 9.43
C GLU A 149 -14.79 3.81 10.07
N ASP A 150 -14.86 3.79 11.40
CA ASP A 150 -15.29 4.95 12.17
C ASP A 150 -14.34 6.14 11.97
N GLN A 151 -14.88 7.36 12.09
CA GLN A 151 -14.05 8.54 12.04
C GLN A 151 -13.07 8.53 13.23
N PRO A 152 -11.75 8.66 13.00
CA PRO A 152 -10.79 8.66 14.10
C PRO A 152 -11.02 9.82 15.05
N GLU A 153 -10.87 9.54 16.36
CA GLU A 153 -11.02 10.56 17.41
C GLU A 153 -10.00 11.70 17.30
N SER A 154 -8.78 11.40 16.83
CA SER A 154 -7.67 12.36 16.75
C SER A 154 -6.63 11.91 15.73
N LEU A 155 -5.73 12.84 15.35
CA LEU A 155 -4.59 12.54 14.50
C LEU A 155 -3.71 11.41 15.06
N THR A 156 -3.45 11.39 16.38
CA THR A 156 -2.65 10.35 17.02
C THR A 156 -3.27 8.96 16.88
N LYS A 157 -4.60 8.86 17.01
CA LYS A 157 -5.31 7.59 16.83
C LYS A 157 -5.22 7.11 15.38
N PHE A 158 -5.37 8.03 14.42
CA PHE A 158 -5.23 7.73 12.99
C PHE A 158 -3.80 7.25 12.65
N ILE A 159 -2.78 7.95 13.15
CA ILE A 159 -1.36 7.59 12.97
C ILE A 159 -1.11 6.16 13.45
N ALA A 160 -1.58 5.82 14.65
CA ALA A 160 -1.42 4.50 15.23
C ALA A 160 -2.16 3.41 14.43
N ALA A 161 -3.43 3.64 14.08
CA ALA A 161 -4.29 2.67 13.40
C ALA A 161 -3.71 2.24 12.04
N TYR A 162 -3.12 3.19 11.30
CA TYR A 162 -2.63 2.94 9.94
C TYR A 162 -1.10 2.93 9.82
N SER A 163 -0.38 2.78 10.94
CA SER A 163 1.08 2.67 11.00
C SER A 163 1.81 3.81 10.28
N LEU A 164 1.33 5.04 10.45
CA LEU A 164 2.01 6.21 9.88
C LEU A 164 3.34 6.46 10.60
N ARG A 165 4.33 6.90 9.85
CA ARG A 165 5.64 7.33 10.36
C ARG A 165 5.90 8.77 9.96
N GLU A 166 6.45 9.54 10.88
CA GLU A 166 6.91 10.91 10.61
C GLU A 166 8.13 10.88 9.68
N PHE A 167 8.24 11.88 8.80
CA PHE A 167 9.44 12.11 7.98
C PHE A 167 9.61 13.62 7.70
N ASP A 168 10.66 13.99 6.98
CA ASP A 168 11.04 15.39 6.71
C ASP A 168 10.31 16.05 5.52
N GLY A 169 9.38 15.34 4.88
CA GLY A 169 8.67 15.84 3.70
C GLY A 169 9.49 15.89 2.41
N ARG A 170 10.72 15.34 2.38
CA ARG A 170 11.61 15.44 1.20
C ARG A 170 12.42 14.17 0.94
N SER A 171 12.88 13.51 1.98
CA SER A 171 13.70 12.30 1.92
C SER A 171 12.97 11.11 1.31
N ASP A 172 13.76 10.13 0.89
CA ASP A 172 13.28 8.82 0.43
C ASP A 172 12.90 7.88 1.59
N GLU A 173 12.85 8.39 2.83
CA GLU A 173 12.40 7.59 3.98
C GLU A 173 10.96 7.09 3.79
N CYS A 174 10.10 7.90 3.16
CA CYS A 174 8.72 7.53 2.90
C CYS A 174 8.53 6.40 1.87
N LEU A 175 9.61 5.91 1.27
CA LEU A 175 9.61 4.73 0.40
C LEU A 175 9.78 3.42 1.18
N LYS A 176 10.23 3.47 2.43
CA LYS A 176 10.43 2.30 3.29
C LYS A 176 9.09 1.71 3.72
N LYS A 177 9.08 0.42 4.03
CA LYS A 177 7.89 -0.27 4.53
C LYS A 177 7.54 0.20 5.95
N THR A 178 6.25 0.32 6.24
CA THR A 178 5.73 0.65 7.57
C THR A 178 4.99 -0.52 8.24
N TRP A 179 4.50 -1.51 7.48
CA TRP A 179 3.72 -2.65 7.99
C TRP A 179 4.06 -4.02 7.32
N PRO A 180 3.90 -5.18 8.00
CA PRO A 180 3.76 -5.29 9.45
C PRO A 180 5.03 -4.82 10.13
N ASN A 181 4.89 -4.30 11.35
CA ASN A 181 6.05 -4.15 12.20
C ASN A 181 6.80 -5.48 12.20
N PRO A 182 8.13 -5.52 11.97
CA PRO A 182 8.88 -6.68 12.42
C PRO A 182 8.54 -6.84 13.90
N THR A 183 8.02 -8.01 14.28
CA THR A 183 7.89 -8.40 15.68
C THR A 183 9.21 -8.07 16.40
N PRO A 184 9.17 -7.51 17.62
CA PRO A 184 10.38 -7.32 18.41
C PRO A 184 11.17 -8.62 18.54
#